data_AF-A0AA95ZGY8-F1
#
_entry.id   AF-A0AA95ZGY8-F1
#
_cell.length_a   1.000
_cell.length_b   1.000
_cell.length_c   1.000
_cell.angle_alpha   90.00
_cell.angle_beta   90.00
_cell.angle_gamma   90.00
#
_symmetry.space_group_name_H-M   'P 1'
#
loop_
_entity.id
_entity.type
_entity.pdbx_description
1 polymer ?
#
loop_
_entity_poly.entity_id
_entity_poly.type
_entity_poly.pdbx_seq_one_letter_code
_entity_poly.pdbx_strand_id
1 'polypeptide(L)'
;MNNAEAPKLHRGADSAEEIYLAVGIALSWWEGSEDTLMGLFKLLVQNDEPVAIDAYIKSNRAGRGAMLRNALVRYERRLETASAEKILKAMKALDKLAPTRNEIAHGHCSRFKQTVNGTVVMEGHYLLPSFNEAGWHERSLRYTHTVESITAFRADVGEQHAILLNANMAIIQARQTAHLGRNVETQLVLSIVDGVRTGRIPETDVLAHLQRVQPGQ
;
A
#
# COMPACT_ATOMS: atom_id res chain seq x y z
N MET A 1 4.73 51.80 3.63
CA MET A 1 5.01 50.96 4.80
C MET A 1 4.39 49.59 4.52
N ASN A 2 5.22 48.57 4.27
CA ASN A 2 4.71 47.21 4.08
C ASN A 2 4.22 46.70 5.43
N ASN A 3 2.94 46.30 5.50
CA ASN A 3 2.40 45.56 6.63
C ASN A 3 3.11 44.20 6.68
N ALA A 4 4.25 44.14 7.36
CA ALA A 4 4.92 42.89 7.67
C ALA A 4 4.02 42.14 8.67
N GLU A 5 3.28 41.16 8.16
CA GLU A 5 2.52 40.22 8.95
C GLU A 5 3.43 39.65 10.05
N ALA A 6 2.98 39.70 11.30
CA ALA A 6 3.78 39.22 12.43
C ALA A 6 4.14 37.75 12.18
N PRO A 7 5.40 37.34 12.38
CA PRO A 7 5.83 35.98 12.05
C PRO A 7 5.02 34.97 12.88
N LYS A 8 4.35 34.04 12.19
CA LYS A 8 3.54 33.01 12.83
C LYS A 8 4.44 32.05 13.61
N LEU A 9 4.14 31.84 14.89
CA LEU A 9 4.83 30.84 15.70
C LEU A 9 4.54 29.43 15.15
N HIS A 10 5.58 28.73 14.72
CA HIS A 10 5.52 27.32 14.38
C HIS A 10 5.96 26.51 15.60
N ARG A 11 5.01 26.04 16.40
CA ARG A 11 5.28 25.29 17.63
C ARG A 11 5.70 23.84 17.31
N GLY A 12 6.78 23.38 17.91
CA GLY A 12 7.21 21.98 17.90
C GLY A 12 6.53 21.18 19.00
N ALA A 13 6.87 19.90 19.14
CA ALA A 13 6.33 19.06 20.20
C ALA A 13 6.85 19.48 21.58
N ASP A 14 6.07 19.23 22.62
CA ASP A 14 6.47 19.54 24.00
C ASP A 14 7.58 18.59 24.48
N SER A 15 7.59 17.36 23.95
CA SER A 15 8.53 16.29 24.28
C SER A 15 9.14 15.62 23.04
N ALA A 16 10.29 14.95 23.21
CA ALA A 16 10.92 14.19 22.12
C ALA A 16 10.15 12.89 21.83
N GLU A 17 9.52 12.33 22.86
CA GLU A 17 8.70 11.13 22.85
C GLU A 17 7.55 11.24 21.84
N GLU A 18 6.88 12.40 21.78
CA GLU A 18 5.82 12.66 20.80
C GLU A 18 6.32 12.57 19.35
N ILE A 19 7.49 13.13 19.07
CA ILE A 19 8.11 13.05 17.74
C ILE A 19 8.44 11.60 17.40
N TYR A 20 9.13 10.87 18.29
CA TYR A 20 9.50 9.48 18.03
C TYR A 20 8.30 8.56 17.88
N LEU A 21 7.24 8.77 18.66
CA LEU A 21 5.98 8.03 18.51
C LEU A 21 5.35 8.30 17.14
N ALA A 22 5.27 9.56 16.73
CA ALA A 22 4.73 9.94 15.42
C ALA A 22 5.56 9.32 14.27
N VAL A 23 6.89 9.33 14.38
CA VAL A 23 7.81 8.68 13.42
C VAL A 23 7.54 7.18 13.35
N GLY A 24 7.49 6.49 14.50
CA GLY A 24 7.27 5.05 14.55
C GLY A 24 5.94 4.63 13.90
N ILE A 25 4.87 5.37 14.19
CA ILE A 25 3.56 5.15 13.57
C ILE A 25 3.62 5.40 12.06
N ALA A 26 4.17 6.54 11.63
CA ALA A 26 4.24 6.91 10.21
C ALA A 26 5.03 5.90 9.38
N LEU A 27 6.20 5.45 9.86
CA LEU A 27 7.01 4.46 9.17
C LEU A 27 6.35 3.08 9.17
N SER A 28 5.63 2.70 10.23
CA SER A 28 4.86 1.45 10.24
C SER A 28 3.78 1.43 9.15
N TRP A 29 3.10 2.57 8.94
CA TRP A 29 2.13 2.71 7.84
C TRP A 29 2.80 2.63 6.47
N TRP A 30 3.98 3.21 6.32
CA TRP A 30 4.77 3.10 5.09
C TRP A 30 5.14 1.64 4.79
N GLU A 31 5.74 0.92 5.74
CA GLU A 31 6.11 -0.49 5.56
C GLU A 31 4.87 -1.35 5.27
N GLY A 32 3.75 -1.10 5.97
CA GLY A 32 2.48 -1.76 5.67
C GLY A 32 1.99 -1.52 4.23
N SER A 33 2.23 -0.35 3.65
CA SER A 33 1.94 -0.10 2.23
C SER A 33 2.84 -0.88 1.28
N GLU A 34 4.12 -1.05 1.62
CA GLU A 34 5.07 -1.87 0.85
C GLU A 34 4.69 -3.36 0.88
N ASP A 35 4.29 -3.86 2.04
CA ASP A 35 3.79 -5.23 2.20
C ASP A 35 2.53 -5.47 1.38
N THR A 36 1.61 -4.50 1.34
CA THR A 36 0.40 -4.59 0.51
C THR A 36 0.74 -4.63 -0.98
N LEU A 37 1.73 -3.86 -1.45
CA LEU A 37 2.23 -3.93 -2.83
C LEU A 37 2.86 -5.29 -3.15
N MET A 38 3.63 -5.86 -2.22
CA MET A 38 4.16 -7.22 -2.36
C MET A 38 3.03 -8.25 -2.42
N GLY A 39 2.01 -8.12 -1.57
CA GLY A 39 0.82 -8.97 -1.58
C GLY A 39 0.09 -8.91 -2.92
N LEU A 40 -0.08 -7.70 -3.46
CA LEU A 40 -0.67 -7.49 -4.78
C LEU A 40 0.16 -8.17 -5.87
N PHE A 41 1.48 -8.00 -5.85
CA PHE A 41 2.37 -8.63 -6.81
C PHE A 41 2.25 -10.17 -6.77
N LYS A 42 2.28 -10.77 -5.57
CA LYS A 42 2.09 -12.22 -5.36
C LYS A 42 0.74 -12.69 -5.90
N LEU A 43 -0.33 -11.94 -5.62
CA LEU A 43 -1.65 -12.24 -6.17
C LEU A 43 -1.62 -12.18 -7.70
N LEU A 44 -1.07 -11.13 -8.30
CA LEU A 44 -1.05 -10.94 -9.75
C LEU A 44 -0.21 -11.98 -10.49
N VAL A 45 0.95 -12.38 -9.95
CA VAL A 45 1.82 -13.37 -10.62
C VAL A 45 1.35 -14.80 -10.36
N GLN A 46 0.64 -15.05 -9.25
CA GLN A 46 0.40 -16.38 -8.65
C GLN A 46 1.68 -16.98 -8.04
N ASN A 47 1.52 -17.80 -7.00
CA ASN A 47 2.62 -18.43 -6.27
C ASN A 47 3.43 -19.43 -7.13
N ASP A 48 3.06 -19.61 -8.39
CA ASP A 48 3.68 -20.58 -9.30
C ASP A 48 5.04 -20.09 -9.84
N GLU A 49 5.40 -18.84 -9.60
CA GLU A 49 6.66 -18.22 -10.05
C GLU A 49 7.53 -17.77 -8.86
N PRO A 50 8.14 -18.70 -8.10
CA PRO A 50 8.93 -18.37 -6.91
C PRO A 50 10.14 -17.46 -7.23
N VAL A 51 10.72 -17.61 -8.43
CA VAL A 51 11.84 -16.78 -8.89
C VAL A 51 11.41 -15.31 -9.05
N ALA A 52 10.21 -15.05 -9.54
CA ALA A 52 9.70 -13.68 -9.69
C ALA A 52 9.46 -13.02 -8.33
N ILE A 53 9.00 -13.78 -7.33
CA ILE A 53 8.80 -13.30 -5.96
C ILE A 53 10.16 -12.97 -5.31
N ASP A 54 11.15 -13.85 -5.44
CA ASP A 54 12.50 -13.62 -4.92
C ASP A 54 13.15 -12.39 -5.57
N ALA A 55 13.03 -12.26 -6.89
CA ALA A 55 13.48 -11.08 -7.62
C ALA A 55 12.79 -9.79 -7.14
N TYR A 56 11.50 -9.85 -6.83
CA TYR A 56 10.76 -8.71 -6.29
C TYR A 56 11.30 -8.30 -4.92
N ILE A 57 11.49 -9.26 -4.01
CA ILE A 57 11.99 -8.99 -2.65
C ILE A 57 13.40 -8.38 -2.69
N LYS A 58 14.28 -8.88 -3.56
CA LYS A 58 15.65 -8.39 -3.72
C LYS A 58 15.75 -7.05 -4.45
N SER A 59 14.68 -6.62 -5.11
CA SER A 59 14.66 -5.39 -5.88
C SER A 59 14.50 -4.16 -5.00
N ASN A 60 15.20 -3.08 -5.37
CA ASN A 60 14.94 -1.76 -4.80
C ASN A 60 13.51 -1.30 -5.13
N ARG A 61 13.04 -0.22 -4.49
CA ARG A 61 11.68 0.31 -4.68
C ARG A 61 11.33 0.56 -6.15
N ALA A 62 12.24 1.17 -6.90
CA ALA A 62 12.02 1.48 -8.32
C ALA A 62 11.83 0.20 -9.15
N GLY A 63 12.66 -0.82 -8.90
CA GLY A 63 12.55 -2.15 -9.51
C GLY A 63 11.23 -2.83 -9.15
N ARG A 64 10.85 -2.86 -7.87
CA ARG A 64 9.56 -3.38 -7.40
C ARG A 64 8.37 -2.69 -8.08
N GLY A 65 8.43 -1.36 -8.20
CA GLY A 65 7.42 -0.59 -8.92
C GLY A 65 7.33 -0.95 -10.41
N ALA A 66 8.47 -1.15 -11.09
CA ALA A 66 8.49 -1.57 -12.49
C ALA A 66 7.93 -3.00 -12.68
N MET A 67 8.31 -3.93 -11.81
CA MET A 67 7.80 -5.30 -11.81
C MET A 67 6.28 -5.34 -11.63
N LEU A 68 5.74 -4.56 -10.68
CA LEU A 68 4.31 -4.50 -10.44
C LEU A 68 3.55 -3.86 -11.61
N ARG A 69 4.08 -2.79 -12.22
CA ARG A 69 3.50 -2.22 -13.45
C ARG A 69 3.44 -3.23 -14.59
N ASN A 70 4.53 -3.96 -14.80
CA ASN A 70 4.59 -5.02 -15.82
C ASN A 70 3.59 -6.15 -15.50
N ALA A 71 3.44 -6.53 -14.23
CA ALA A 71 2.46 -7.53 -13.81
C ALA A 71 1.01 -7.08 -14.08
N LEU A 72 0.68 -5.81 -13.79
CA LEU A 72 -0.65 -5.27 -14.07
C LEU A 72 -1.02 -5.33 -15.56
N VAL A 73 -0.07 -5.03 -16.44
CA VAL A 73 -0.25 -5.14 -17.90
C VAL A 73 -0.33 -6.61 -18.32
N ARG A 74 0.62 -7.44 -17.89
CA ARG A 74 0.73 -8.84 -18.31
C ARG A 74 -0.46 -9.69 -17.88
N TYR A 75 -1.02 -9.39 -16.71
CA TYR A 75 -2.10 -10.13 -16.07
C TYR A 75 -3.39 -9.30 -15.98
N GLU A 76 -3.63 -8.39 -16.93
CA GLU A 76 -4.81 -7.51 -16.94
C GLU A 76 -6.12 -8.27 -16.75
N ARG A 77 -6.26 -9.47 -17.32
CA ARG A 77 -7.46 -10.32 -17.14
C ARG A 77 -7.76 -10.74 -15.68
N ARG A 78 -6.81 -10.58 -14.75
CA ARG A 78 -6.95 -10.94 -13.33
C ARG A 78 -7.52 -9.79 -12.50
N LEU A 79 -7.66 -8.59 -13.07
CA LEU A 79 -8.09 -7.40 -12.37
C LEU A 79 -8.93 -6.51 -13.30
N GLU A 80 -9.96 -5.89 -12.77
CA GLU A 80 -10.71 -4.88 -13.54
C GLU A 80 -9.80 -3.70 -13.94
N THR A 81 -9.92 -3.20 -15.18
CA THR A 81 -9.12 -2.08 -15.69
C THR A 81 -9.19 -0.85 -14.78
N ALA A 82 -10.38 -0.49 -14.28
CA ALA A 82 -10.56 0.62 -13.36
C ALA A 82 -9.80 0.42 -12.03
N SER A 83 -9.65 -0.82 -11.58
CA SER A 83 -8.86 -1.15 -10.39
C SER A 83 -7.35 -1.05 -10.67
N ALA A 84 -6.90 -1.47 -11.85
CA ALA A 84 -5.49 -1.31 -12.26
C ALA A 84 -5.07 0.17 -12.29
N GLU A 85 -5.91 1.05 -12.83
CA GLU A 85 -5.65 2.49 -12.86
C GLU A 85 -5.55 3.11 -11.45
N LYS A 86 -6.44 2.71 -10.54
CA LYS A 86 -6.40 3.14 -9.14
C LYS A 86 -5.09 2.73 -8.46
N ILE A 87 -4.64 1.50 -8.70
CA ILE A 87 -3.36 1.00 -8.16
C ILE A 87 -2.19 1.82 -8.71
N LEU A 88 -2.14 2.06 -10.03
CA LEU A 88 -1.08 2.86 -10.64
C LEU A 88 -1.04 4.29 -10.08
N LYS A 89 -2.21 4.90 -9.86
CA LYS A 89 -2.33 6.23 -9.24
C LYS A 89 -1.81 6.21 -7.79
N ALA A 90 -2.19 5.20 -7.00
CA ALA A 90 -1.74 5.04 -5.62
C ALA A 90 -0.21 4.83 -5.53
N MET A 91 0.37 3.99 -6.40
CA MET A 91 1.81 3.80 -6.50
C MET A 91 2.53 5.13 -6.81
N LYS A 92 2.03 5.90 -7.78
CA LYS A 92 2.61 7.20 -8.14
C LYS A 92 2.52 8.20 -6.98
N ALA A 93 1.45 8.18 -6.20
CA ALA A 93 1.32 9.00 -5.01
C ALA A 93 2.34 8.60 -3.93
N LEU A 94 2.51 7.29 -3.66
CA LEU A 94 3.53 6.80 -2.73
C LEU A 94 4.96 7.15 -3.19
N ASP A 95 5.24 7.08 -4.49
CA ASP A 95 6.56 7.48 -5.02
C ASP A 95 6.87 8.97 -4.78
N LYS A 96 5.85 9.84 -4.80
CA LYS A 96 6.01 11.25 -4.43
C LYS A 96 6.26 11.46 -2.93
N LEU A 97 5.80 10.54 -2.09
CA LEU A 97 5.98 10.58 -0.63
C LEU A 97 7.32 9.97 -0.18
N ALA A 98 8.02 9.23 -1.06
CA ALA A 98 9.28 8.57 -0.73
C ALA A 98 10.39 9.53 -0.22
N PRO A 99 10.58 10.74 -0.77
CA PRO A 99 11.54 11.71 -0.21
C PRO A 99 11.20 12.09 1.23
N THR A 100 9.94 12.42 1.52
CA THR A 100 9.46 12.73 2.87
C THR A 100 9.66 11.55 3.82
N ARG A 101 9.40 10.31 3.35
CA ARG A 101 9.71 9.10 4.14
C ARG A 101 11.18 9.03 4.52
N ASN A 102 12.10 9.32 3.60
CA ASN A 102 13.53 9.26 3.87
C ASN A 102 13.95 10.35 4.86
N GLU A 103 13.39 11.56 4.76
CA GLU A 103 13.60 12.62 5.75
C GLU A 103 13.12 12.21 7.14
N ILE A 104 11.96 11.55 7.23
CA ILE A 104 11.40 11.05 8.49
C ILE A 104 12.26 9.90 9.06
N ALA A 105 12.62 8.92 8.22
CA ALA A 105 13.35 7.72 8.63
C ALA A 105 14.79 8.02 9.08
N HIS A 106 15.41 9.03 8.49
CA HIS A 106 16.76 9.45 8.81
C HIS A 106 16.78 10.76 9.58
N GLY A 107 15.67 11.20 10.14
CA GLY A 107 15.62 12.40 10.96
C GLY A 107 16.24 12.20 12.35
N HIS A 108 16.71 13.28 12.96
CA HIS A 108 17.14 13.32 14.35
C HIS A 108 16.24 14.30 15.12
N CYS A 109 15.67 13.84 16.24
CA CYS A 109 14.84 14.69 17.10
C CYS A 109 15.74 15.59 17.97
N SER A 110 15.53 16.90 17.89
CA SER A 110 16.23 17.87 18.74
C SER A 110 15.31 19.01 19.15
N ARG A 111 15.63 19.62 20.28
CA ARG A 111 14.95 20.83 20.75
C ARG A 111 15.51 22.03 20.01
N PHE A 112 14.63 22.80 19.37
CA PHE A 112 15.00 23.97 18.59
C PHE A 112 14.22 25.20 19.07
N LYS A 113 14.91 26.34 19.11
CA LYS A 113 14.32 27.64 19.41
C LYS A 113 14.89 28.68 18.46
N GLN A 114 14.02 29.40 17.75
CA GLN A 114 14.41 30.45 16.82
C GLN A 114 13.67 31.75 17.15
N THR A 115 14.42 32.84 17.15
CA THR A 115 13.93 34.19 17.39
C THR A 115 14.27 35.07 16.19
N VAL A 116 13.28 35.79 15.66
CA VAL A 116 13.43 36.74 14.56
C VAL A 116 12.90 38.09 15.02
N ASN A 117 13.73 39.13 14.95
CA ASN A 117 13.40 40.49 15.41
C ASN A 117 12.86 40.56 16.86
N GLY A 118 13.43 39.74 17.76
CA GLY A 118 13.01 39.67 19.17
C GLY A 118 11.76 38.82 19.43
N THR A 119 11.08 38.32 18.40
CA THR A 119 9.90 37.44 18.52
C THR A 119 10.31 35.98 18.34
N VAL A 120 9.88 35.10 19.25
CA VAL A 120 10.06 33.65 19.09
C VAL A 120 9.15 33.18 17.95
N VAL A 121 9.75 32.59 16.92
CA VAL A 121 9.05 32.11 15.72
C VAL A 121 9.01 30.58 15.63
N MET A 122 9.91 29.89 16.35
CA MET A 122 9.92 28.44 16.51
C MET A 122 10.36 28.09 17.93
N GLU A 123 9.67 27.16 18.58
CA GLU A 123 10.04 26.61 19.88
C GLU A 123 9.42 25.22 20.07
N GLY A 124 10.23 24.25 20.49
CA GLY A 124 9.80 22.88 20.80
C GLY A 124 10.77 21.83 20.28
N HIS A 125 10.32 20.58 20.24
CA HIS A 125 11.03 19.47 19.62
C HIS A 125 10.59 19.30 18.16
N TYR A 126 11.57 19.08 17.28
CA TYR A 126 11.34 18.86 15.85
C TYR A 126 12.19 17.69 15.38
N LEU A 127 11.75 17.05 14.32
CA LEU A 127 12.57 16.11 13.58
C LEU A 127 13.37 16.89 12.54
N LEU A 128 14.67 17.02 12.79
CA LEU A 128 15.63 17.72 11.95
C LEU A 128 16.33 16.70 11.04
N PRO A 129 16.85 17.10 9.88
CA PRO A 129 17.56 16.16 9.01
C PRO A 129 18.88 15.71 9.67
N SER A 130 19.17 14.40 9.74
CA SER A 130 20.38 13.86 10.40
C SER A 130 21.67 14.37 9.76
N PHE A 131 22.62 14.84 10.58
CA PHE A 131 23.96 15.20 10.11
C PHE A 131 24.55 14.07 9.26
N ASN A 132 24.92 14.36 8.02
CA ASN A 132 25.61 13.42 7.18
C ASN A 132 27.07 13.32 7.66
N GLU A 133 27.63 12.11 7.65
CA GLU A 133 29.02 11.82 8.01
C GLU A 133 30.05 12.60 7.16
N ALA A 134 29.62 13.23 6.07
CA ALA A 134 30.46 13.97 5.11
C ALA A 134 30.84 15.40 5.52
N GLY A 135 30.50 15.84 6.75
CA GLY A 135 31.01 17.08 7.33
C GLY A 135 29.96 18.18 7.57
N TRP A 136 30.44 19.32 8.11
CA TRP A 136 29.62 20.49 8.42
C TRP A 136 29.15 21.17 7.12
N HIS A 137 27.97 20.81 6.66
CA HIS A 137 27.22 21.61 5.69
C HIS A 137 26.23 22.50 6.44
N GLU A 138 26.21 23.80 6.10
CA GLU A 138 25.18 24.74 6.53
C GLU A 138 23.85 24.32 5.88
N ARG A 139 23.14 23.41 6.55
CA ARG A 139 21.88 22.88 6.01
C ARG A 139 20.80 23.94 6.14
N SER A 140 20.18 24.22 5.01
CA SER A 140 18.88 24.89 4.98
C SER A 140 17.92 24.18 5.94
N LEU A 141 17.38 24.90 6.93
CA LEU A 141 16.32 24.45 7.87
C LEU A 141 14.98 24.11 7.17
N ARG A 142 14.97 23.95 5.84
CA ARG A 142 13.80 23.72 5.00
C ARG A 142 13.08 22.40 5.29
N TYR A 143 13.68 21.49 6.05
CA TYR A 143 13.21 20.12 6.28
C TYR A 143 12.97 19.79 7.76
N THR A 144 12.41 20.73 8.54
CA THR A 144 11.96 20.46 9.90
C THR A 144 10.56 19.85 9.90
N HIS A 145 10.40 18.64 10.44
CA HIS A 145 9.09 18.01 10.60
C HIS A 145 8.56 18.17 12.03
N THR A 146 7.29 18.57 12.15
CA THR A 146 6.51 18.55 13.39
C THR A 146 5.65 17.29 13.48
N VAL A 147 5.07 17.01 14.65
CA VAL A 147 4.09 15.92 14.84
C VAL A 147 2.96 15.99 13.81
N GLU A 148 2.45 17.20 13.55
CA GLU A 148 1.37 17.43 12.59
C GLU A 148 1.80 17.05 11.17
N SER A 149 2.99 17.48 10.74
CA SER A 149 3.49 17.16 9.39
C SER A 149 3.75 15.65 9.21
N ILE A 150 4.26 14.97 10.23
CA ILE A 150 4.49 13.51 10.21
C ILE A 150 3.14 12.77 10.18
N THR A 151 2.16 13.28 10.93
CA THR A 151 0.80 12.73 10.95
C THR A 151 0.09 12.92 9.61
N ALA A 152 0.27 14.06 8.96
CA ALA A 152 -0.24 14.32 7.61
C ALA A 152 0.37 13.35 6.59
N PHE A 153 1.70 13.17 6.61
CA PHE A 153 2.37 12.16 5.80
C PHE A 153 1.78 10.76 6.03
N ARG A 154 1.57 10.37 7.29
CA ARG A 154 0.94 9.07 7.64
C ARG A 154 -0.48 8.97 7.07
N ALA A 155 -1.26 10.04 7.11
CA ALA A 155 -2.62 10.04 6.55
C ALA A 155 -2.59 9.86 5.02
N ASP A 156 -1.70 10.57 4.33
CA ASP A 156 -1.52 10.45 2.88
C ASP A 156 -1.10 9.02 2.48
N VAL A 157 -0.17 8.42 3.23
CA VAL A 157 0.22 7.01 3.06
C VAL A 157 -0.98 6.08 3.32
N GLY A 158 -1.74 6.34 4.38
CA GLY A 158 -2.92 5.56 4.76
C GLY A 158 -4.00 5.53 3.68
N GLU A 159 -4.25 6.67 3.01
CA GLU A 159 -5.17 6.74 1.88
C GLU A 159 -4.72 5.81 0.73
N GLN A 160 -3.44 5.88 0.35
CA GLN A 160 -2.92 5.03 -0.72
C GLN A 160 -2.91 3.55 -0.32
N HIS A 161 -2.55 3.25 0.94
CA HIS A 161 -2.60 1.90 1.49
C HIS A 161 -4.01 1.30 1.41
N ALA A 162 -5.05 2.06 1.77
CA ALA A 162 -6.44 1.61 1.70
C ALA A 162 -6.86 1.24 0.26
N ILE A 163 -6.45 2.03 -0.74
CA ILE A 163 -6.71 1.73 -2.16
C ILE A 163 -6.09 0.38 -2.55
N LEU A 164 -4.82 0.18 -2.17
CA LEU A 164 -4.09 -1.05 -2.48
C LEU A 164 -4.67 -2.28 -1.75
N LEU A 165 -5.05 -2.12 -0.49
CA LEU A 165 -5.65 -3.18 0.31
C LEU A 165 -7.01 -3.60 -0.25
N ASN A 166 -7.84 -2.64 -0.63
CA ASN A 166 -9.13 -2.91 -1.26
C ASN A 166 -8.96 -3.67 -2.59
N ALA A 167 -7.95 -3.32 -3.39
CA ALA A 167 -7.64 -4.06 -4.61
C ALA A 167 -7.20 -5.50 -4.32
N ASN A 168 -6.36 -5.72 -3.31
CA ASN A 168 -5.98 -7.07 -2.86
C ASN A 168 -7.20 -7.89 -2.45
N MET A 169 -8.07 -7.31 -1.62
CA MET A 169 -9.29 -7.97 -1.16
C MET A 169 -10.24 -8.31 -2.30
N ALA A 170 -10.40 -7.42 -3.28
CA ALA A 170 -11.22 -7.67 -4.47
C ALA A 170 -10.69 -8.86 -5.28
N ILE A 171 -9.37 -8.96 -5.51
CA ILE A 171 -8.77 -10.12 -6.20
C ILE A 171 -8.99 -11.41 -5.40
N ILE A 172 -8.79 -11.37 -4.09
CA ILE A 172 -8.98 -12.54 -3.21
C ILE A 172 -10.44 -13.02 -3.26
N GLN A 173 -11.40 -12.10 -3.11
CA GLN A 173 -12.83 -12.39 -3.16
C GLN A 173 -13.23 -12.96 -4.53
N ALA A 174 -12.79 -12.36 -5.63
CA ALA A 174 -13.07 -12.87 -6.97
C ALA A 174 -12.58 -14.31 -7.16
N ARG A 175 -11.39 -14.63 -6.61
CA ARG A 175 -10.84 -16.00 -6.62
C ARG A 175 -11.64 -16.97 -5.77
N GLN A 176 -12.04 -16.55 -4.56
CA GLN A 176 -12.86 -17.38 -3.67
C GLN A 176 -14.21 -17.68 -4.32
N THR A 177 -14.87 -16.69 -4.91
CA THR A 177 -16.13 -16.87 -5.63
C THR A 177 -15.96 -17.82 -6.81
N ALA A 178 -14.91 -17.66 -7.62
CA ALA A 178 -14.62 -18.57 -8.73
C ALA A 178 -14.33 -20.01 -8.27
N HIS A 179 -13.63 -20.18 -7.15
CA HIS A 179 -13.34 -21.49 -6.57
C HIS A 179 -14.61 -22.15 -6.02
N LEU A 180 -15.45 -21.41 -5.30
CA LEU A 180 -16.73 -21.92 -4.80
C LEU A 180 -17.68 -22.31 -5.94
N GLY A 181 -17.78 -21.49 -6.99
CA GLY A 181 -18.57 -21.83 -8.19
C GLY A 181 -18.11 -23.14 -8.83
N ARG A 182 -16.80 -23.32 -9.01
CA ARG A 182 -16.22 -24.58 -9.52
C ARG A 182 -16.51 -25.76 -8.60
N ASN A 183 -16.45 -25.57 -7.29
CA ASN A 183 -16.74 -26.64 -6.34
C ASN A 183 -18.22 -27.05 -6.41
N VAL A 184 -19.15 -26.12 -6.60
CA VAL A 184 -20.58 -26.42 -6.78
C VAL A 184 -20.80 -27.20 -8.08
N GLU A 185 -20.22 -26.77 -9.20
CA GLU A 185 -20.29 -27.50 -10.47
C GLU A 185 -19.71 -28.91 -10.33
N THR A 186 -18.54 -29.03 -9.71
CA THR A 186 -17.87 -30.32 -9.49
C THR A 186 -18.70 -31.23 -8.59
N GLN A 187 -19.27 -30.70 -7.51
CA GLN A 187 -20.16 -31.46 -6.62
C GLN A 187 -21.44 -31.89 -7.34
N LEU A 188 -22.01 -31.06 -8.21
CA LEU A 188 -23.18 -31.42 -9.01
C LEU A 188 -22.86 -32.53 -10.02
N VAL A 189 -21.72 -32.43 -10.71
CA VAL A 189 -21.25 -33.48 -11.62
C VAL A 189 -21.03 -34.79 -10.86
N LEU A 190 -20.34 -34.75 -9.72
CA LEU A 190 -20.12 -35.93 -8.88
C LEU A 190 -21.43 -36.54 -8.36
N SER A 191 -22.41 -35.70 -7.98
CA SER A 191 -23.75 -36.13 -7.56
C SER A 191 -24.52 -36.81 -8.69
N ILE A 192 -24.43 -36.29 -9.93
CA ILE A 192 -25.03 -36.94 -11.11
C ILE A 192 -24.37 -38.29 -11.37
N VAL A 193 -23.03 -38.35 -11.34
CA VAL A 193 -22.28 -39.60 -11.53
C VAL A 193 -22.67 -40.65 -10.49
N ASP A 194 -22.79 -40.27 -9.21
CA ASP A 194 -23.25 -41.19 -8.16
C ASP A 194 -24.73 -41.61 -8.38
N GLY A 195 -25.59 -40.68 -8.77
CA GLY A 195 -26.99 -40.96 -9.11
C GLY A 195 -27.13 -42.01 -10.21
N VAL A 196 -26.31 -41.92 -11.26
CA VAL A 196 -26.26 -42.93 -12.33
C VAL A 196 -25.75 -44.27 -11.81
N ARG A 197 -24.62 -44.26 -11.09
CA ARG A 197 -24.01 -45.48 -10.53
C ARG A 197 -24.97 -46.24 -9.61
N THR A 198 -25.77 -45.52 -8.83
CA THR A 198 -26.76 -46.10 -7.89
C THR A 198 -28.10 -46.42 -8.54
N GLY A 199 -28.28 -46.16 -9.85
CA GLY A 199 -29.55 -46.38 -10.56
C GLY A 199 -30.65 -45.37 -10.23
N ARG A 200 -30.33 -44.29 -9.49
CA ARG A 200 -31.27 -43.21 -9.15
C ARG A 200 -31.52 -42.27 -10.34
N ILE A 201 -30.56 -42.15 -11.24
CA ILE A 201 -30.66 -41.38 -12.49
C ILE A 201 -30.47 -42.36 -13.66
N PRO A 202 -31.45 -42.50 -14.57
CA PRO A 202 -31.28 -43.30 -15.78
C PRO A 202 -30.15 -42.73 -16.66
N GLU A 203 -29.34 -43.59 -17.28
CA GLU A 203 -28.24 -43.16 -18.17
C GLU A 203 -28.73 -42.29 -19.34
N THR A 204 -29.95 -42.53 -19.83
CA THR A 204 -30.60 -41.73 -20.88
C THR A 204 -30.85 -40.28 -20.47
N ASP A 205 -30.94 -40.02 -19.18
CA ASP A 205 -31.37 -38.73 -18.62
C ASP A 205 -30.17 -37.89 -18.15
N VAL A 206 -28.95 -38.41 -18.28
CA VAL A 206 -27.71 -37.75 -17.86
C VAL A 206 -27.51 -36.44 -18.59
N LEU A 207 -27.74 -36.41 -19.91
CA LEU A 207 -27.63 -35.17 -20.69
C LEU A 207 -28.65 -34.12 -20.25
N ALA A 208 -29.88 -34.54 -19.94
CA ALA A 208 -30.92 -33.64 -19.43
C ALA A 208 -30.58 -33.12 -18.01
N HIS A 209 -29.95 -33.94 -17.17
CA HIS A 209 -29.48 -33.53 -15.85
C HIS A 209 -28.27 -32.60 -15.94
N LEU A 210 -27.29 -32.88 -16.80
CA LEU A 210 -26.13 -32.01 -17.05
C LEU A 210 -26.54 -30.66 -17.66
N GLN A 211 -27.57 -30.62 -18.50
CA GLN A 211 -28.12 -29.37 -19.04
C GLN A 211 -28.75 -28.49 -17.95
N ARG A 212 -29.30 -29.07 -16.88
CA ARG A 212 -29.79 -28.32 -15.70
C ARG A 212 -28.65 -27.78 -14.82
N VAL A 213 -27.43 -28.28 -14.98
CA VAL A 213 -26.24 -27.83 -14.24
C VAL A 213 -25.56 -26.65 -14.91
N GLN A 214 -25.94 -26.29 -16.15
CA GLN A 214 -25.37 -25.10 -16.77
C GLN A 214 -25.68 -23.88 -15.90
N PRO A 215 -24.65 -23.22 -15.33
CA PRO A 215 -24.85 -21.98 -14.61
C PRO A 215 -25.47 -20.99 -15.59
N GLY A 216 -26.46 -20.24 -15.10
CA GLY A 216 -27.34 -19.41 -15.91
C GLY A 216 -26.66 -18.64 -17.04
N GLN A 217 -27.39 -18.58 -18.16
CA GLN A 217 -27.68 -17.29 -18.77
C GLN A 217 -28.14 -16.28 -17.71
#